data_AF-A0A3D2VJ26-F1
#
_entry.id   AF-A0A3D2VJ26-F1
#
_cell.length_a   1.000
_cell.length_b   1.000
_cell.length_c   1.000
_cell.angle_alpha   90.00
_cell.angle_beta   90.00
_cell.angle_gamma   90.00
#
_symmetry.space_group_name_H-M   'P 1'
#
loop_
_entity.id
_entity.type
_entity.pdbx_description
1 polymer ?
#
loop_
_entity_poly.entity_id
_entity_poly.type
_entity_poly.pdbx_seq_one_letter_code
_entity_poly.pdbx_strand_id
1 'polypeptide(L)'
;MALGDGDWYQYVPARPYEHIWDLLAGFDVLVFPSTSNLETFGRVLIEASYARVPVVAGRHAASPELVDPGNLCDVTYKVGKSFDSHFDHQLGRVDIAQMASLIRSGQVKLSDSYEHYSDHDQKFLSVLRSPDCAADRPRLTRSQELFIASLDVV
;
A
#
# COMPACT_ATOMS: atom_id res chain seq x y z
N MET A 1 -17.82 1.95 18.38
CA MET A 1 -17.21 2.40 19.66
C MET A 1 -17.38 3.91 19.68
N ALA A 2 -18.19 4.48 20.58
CA ALA A 2 -18.39 5.94 20.64
C ALA A 2 -17.53 6.49 21.77
N LEU A 3 -16.68 7.47 21.46
CA LEU A 3 -15.70 8.03 22.39
C LEU A 3 -16.34 8.88 23.51
N GLY A 4 -17.63 9.22 23.37
CA GLY A 4 -18.35 10.10 24.32
C GLY A 4 -18.22 11.57 23.92
N ASP A 5 -18.99 12.44 24.59
CA ASP A 5 -18.98 13.87 24.30
C ASP A 5 -17.65 14.51 24.72
N GLY A 6 -16.95 15.10 23.76
CA GLY A 6 -15.69 15.82 23.97
C GLY A 6 -14.43 14.97 23.84
N ASP A 7 -14.56 13.67 23.57
CA ASP A 7 -13.42 12.77 23.38
C ASP A 7 -13.19 12.51 21.89
N TRP A 8 -12.26 13.25 21.31
CA TRP A 8 -12.06 13.33 19.86
C TRP A 8 -11.05 12.31 19.32
N TYR A 9 -10.30 11.66 20.22
CA TYR A 9 -9.25 10.71 19.88
C TYR A 9 -9.11 9.64 20.96
N GLN A 10 -8.80 8.42 20.53
CA GLN A 10 -8.45 7.33 21.43
C GLN A 10 -7.21 6.64 20.90
N TYR A 11 -6.25 6.39 21.79
CA TYR A 11 -5.15 5.48 21.49
C TYR A 11 -5.63 4.04 21.64
N VAL A 12 -5.53 3.27 20.56
CA VAL A 12 -5.77 1.83 20.58
C VAL A 12 -4.41 1.12 20.63
N PRO A 13 -4.09 0.36 21.68
CA PRO A 13 -2.83 -0.37 21.76
C PRO A 13 -2.77 -1.47 20.69
N ALA A 14 -1.56 -1.97 20.43
CA ALA A 14 -1.36 -3.12 19.55
C ALA A 14 -2.29 -4.28 19.93
N ARG A 15 -2.89 -4.91 18.92
CA ARG A 15 -3.79 -6.05 19.09
C ARG A 15 -3.15 -7.32 18.52
N PRO A 16 -3.52 -8.50 19.05
CA PRO A 16 -3.25 -9.76 18.37
C PRO A 16 -3.74 -9.73 16.93
N TYR A 17 -3.02 -10.41 16.04
CA TYR A 17 -3.26 -10.36 14.60
C TYR A 17 -4.69 -10.78 14.23
N GLU A 18 -5.20 -11.81 14.90
CA GLU A 18 -6.55 -12.35 14.74
C GLU A 18 -7.68 -11.34 15.01
N HIS A 19 -7.40 -10.24 15.71
CA HIS A 19 -8.37 -9.20 16.05
C HIS A 19 -8.25 -7.94 15.19
N ILE A 20 -7.28 -7.87 14.27
CA ILE A 20 -7.03 -6.67 13.46
C ILE A 20 -8.21 -6.39 12.54
N TRP A 21 -8.78 -7.41 11.90
CA TRP A 21 -9.90 -7.21 10.97
C TRP A 21 -11.17 -6.76 11.68
N ASP A 22 -11.48 -7.34 12.84
CA ASP A 22 -12.62 -6.93 13.68
C ASP A 22 -12.45 -5.48 14.15
N LEU A 23 -11.22 -5.08 14.50
CA LEU A 23 -10.91 -3.70 14.84
C LEU A 23 -11.13 -2.78 13.64
N LEU A 24 -10.57 -3.13 12.48
CA LEU A 24 -10.67 -2.32 11.27
C LEU A 24 -12.13 -2.14 10.86
N ALA A 25 -12.92 -3.21 10.85
CA ALA A 25 -14.34 -3.18 10.50
C ALA A 25 -15.19 -2.24 11.39
N GLY A 26 -14.65 -1.81 12.54
CA GLY A 26 -15.28 -0.82 13.41
C GLY A 26 -15.05 0.64 12.99
N PHE A 27 -14.21 0.92 11.98
CA PHE A 27 -13.93 2.26 11.48
C PHE A 27 -14.76 2.60 10.23
N ASP A 28 -15.24 3.84 10.16
CA ASP A 28 -15.93 4.35 8.96
C ASP A 28 -14.96 4.62 7.81
N VAL A 29 -13.75 5.11 8.13
CA VAL A 29 -12.68 5.43 7.18
C VAL A 29 -11.33 5.21 7.86
N LEU A 30 -10.39 4.59 7.16
CA LEU A 30 -8.98 4.54 7.56
C LEU A 30 -8.19 5.64 6.87
N VAL A 31 -7.36 6.37 7.63
CA VAL A 31 -6.43 7.37 7.08
C VAL A 31 -5.02 6.83 7.10
N PHE A 32 -4.34 6.84 5.95
CA PHE A 32 -2.99 6.29 5.78
C PHE A 32 -2.02 7.35 5.21
N PRO A 33 -1.53 8.30 6.03
CA PRO A 33 -0.69 9.40 5.58
C PRO A 33 0.81 9.04 5.57
N SER A 34 1.14 7.79 5.23
CA SER A 34 2.52 7.32 5.24
C SER A 34 3.31 7.85 4.04
N THR A 35 4.54 8.29 4.31
CA THR A 35 5.58 8.58 3.31
C THR A 35 6.91 7.96 3.75
N SER A 36 6.83 6.91 4.56
CA SER A 36 8.00 6.18 5.05
C SER A 36 8.70 5.47 3.89
N ASN A 37 10.02 5.55 3.85
CA ASN A 37 10.85 4.74 2.96
C ASN A 37 10.76 3.22 3.21
N LEU A 38 10.31 2.80 4.39
CA LEU A 38 10.12 1.38 4.75
C LEU A 38 8.70 0.89 4.45
N GLU A 39 7.76 1.79 4.21
CA GLU A 39 6.40 1.44 3.81
C GLU A 39 6.36 1.15 2.31
N THR A 40 6.64 -0.10 1.96
CA THR A 40 6.78 -0.53 0.56
C THR A 40 5.55 -1.24 0.02
N PHE A 41 4.85 -2.00 0.87
CA PHE A 41 3.80 -2.92 0.42
C PHE A 41 2.38 -2.47 0.80
N GLY A 42 2.18 -1.78 1.92
CA GLY A 42 0.85 -1.36 2.34
C GLY A 42 -0.05 -2.52 2.79
N ARG A 43 0.48 -3.49 3.56
CA ARG A 43 -0.33 -4.63 4.08
C ARG A 43 -1.63 -4.16 4.75
N VAL A 44 -1.57 -3.06 5.50
CA VAL A 44 -2.74 -2.48 6.17
C VAL A 44 -3.83 -2.03 5.19
N LEU A 45 -3.47 -1.64 3.95
CA LEU A 45 -4.41 -1.26 2.90
C LEU A 45 -5.18 -2.48 2.40
N ILE A 46 -4.49 -3.62 2.25
CA ILE A 46 -5.10 -4.91 1.87
C ILE A 46 -6.00 -5.41 3.01
N GLU A 47 -5.54 -5.33 4.26
CA GLU A 47 -6.34 -5.71 5.44
C GLU A 47 -7.59 -4.84 5.58
N ALA A 48 -7.50 -3.53 5.34
CA ALA A 48 -8.65 -2.62 5.33
C ALA A 48 -9.63 -2.94 4.19
N SER A 49 -9.11 -3.25 3.00
CA SER A 49 -9.91 -3.68 1.85
C SER A 49 -10.70 -4.96 2.18
N TYR A 50 -10.05 -5.96 2.80
CA TYR A 50 -10.70 -7.19 3.27
C TYR A 50 -11.77 -6.90 4.33
N ALA A 51 -11.47 -6.03 5.30
CA ALA A 51 -12.41 -5.60 6.34
C ALA A 51 -13.54 -4.68 5.84
N ARG A 52 -13.59 -4.38 4.52
CA ARG A 52 -14.57 -3.49 3.88
C ARG A 52 -14.55 -2.07 4.47
N VAL A 53 -13.34 -1.57 4.76
CA VAL A 53 -13.11 -0.21 5.26
C VAL A 53 -12.50 0.64 4.14
N PRO A 54 -13.11 1.77 3.78
CA PRO A 54 -12.55 2.67 2.77
C PRO A 54 -11.30 3.37 3.34
N VAL A 55 -10.30 3.56 2.49
CA VAL A 55 -9.01 4.15 2.89
C VAL A 55 -8.77 5.45 2.13
N VAL A 56 -8.36 6.50 2.83
CA VAL A 56 -7.76 7.72 2.26
C VAL A 56 -6.26 7.69 2.50
N ALA A 57 -5.46 7.68 1.44
CA ALA A 57 -4.02 7.45 1.52
C ALA A 57 -3.22 8.49 0.75
N GLY A 58 -1.95 8.69 1.12
CA GLY A 58 -1.02 9.43 0.27
C GLY A 58 -0.71 8.65 -1.02
N ARG A 59 -0.53 9.35 -2.14
CA ARG A 59 -0.07 8.80 -3.42
C ARG A 59 1.42 8.42 -3.35
N HIS A 60 1.73 7.42 -2.54
CA HIS A 60 3.07 6.96 -2.20
C HIS A 60 3.15 5.43 -2.11
N ALA A 61 4.30 4.89 -2.50
CA ALA A 61 4.61 3.45 -2.49
C ALA A 61 3.51 2.63 -3.18
N ALA A 62 3.05 1.54 -2.55
CA ALA A 62 2.00 0.67 -3.10
C ALA A 62 0.59 1.27 -3.05
N SER A 63 0.35 2.38 -2.33
CA SER A 63 -1.00 2.95 -2.18
C SER A 63 -1.73 3.21 -3.51
N PRO A 64 -1.07 3.72 -4.58
CA PRO A 64 -1.72 3.92 -5.88
C PRO A 64 -2.18 2.64 -6.58
N GLU A 65 -1.64 1.48 -6.20
CA GLU A 65 -2.04 0.18 -6.74
C GLU A 65 -3.14 -0.48 -5.89
N LEU A 66 -3.24 -0.10 -4.61
CA LEU A 66 -4.07 -0.78 -3.62
C LEU A 66 -5.36 -0.04 -3.26
N VAL A 67 -5.46 1.25 -3.60
CA VAL A 67 -6.53 2.15 -3.18
C VAL A 67 -7.17 2.81 -4.41
N ASP A 68 -8.49 3.01 -4.38
CA ASP A 68 -9.21 3.74 -5.43
C ASP A 68 -8.54 5.09 -5.72
N PRO A 69 -8.27 5.43 -7.00
CA PRO A 69 -7.57 6.66 -7.36
C PRO A 69 -8.21 7.94 -6.84
N GLY A 70 -9.52 7.95 -6.60
CA GLY A 70 -10.28 9.07 -6.04
C GLY A 70 -10.07 9.28 -4.54
N ASN A 71 -9.50 8.30 -3.83
CA ASN A 71 -9.16 8.42 -2.42
C ASN A 71 -7.68 8.76 -2.17
N LEU A 72 -6.89 8.94 -3.23
CA LEU A 72 -5.45 9.24 -3.13
C LEU A 72 -5.20 10.74 -3.02
N CYS A 73 -4.38 11.11 -2.05
CA CYS A 73 -3.94 12.48 -1.84
C CYS A 73 -2.52 12.73 -2.33
N ASP A 74 -2.25 13.94 -2.78
CA ASP A 74 -0.95 14.31 -3.33
C ASP A 74 0.15 14.31 -2.26
N VAL A 75 1.37 14.03 -2.71
CA VAL A 75 2.55 13.95 -1.86
C VAL A 75 3.62 14.90 -2.38
N THR A 76 4.05 15.83 -1.52
CA THR A 76 5.21 16.69 -1.77
C THR A 76 6.46 16.02 -1.22
N TYR A 77 7.34 15.54 -2.11
CA TYR A 77 8.58 14.88 -1.73
C TYR A 77 9.70 15.86 -1.34
N LYS A 78 10.54 15.45 -0.39
CA LYS A 78 11.78 16.15 -0.04
C LYS A 78 12.85 15.79 -1.08
N VAL A 79 13.34 16.79 -1.82
CA VAL A 79 14.38 16.62 -2.84
C VAL A 79 15.75 17.05 -2.31
N GLY A 80 16.83 16.48 -2.86
CA GLY A 80 18.21 16.84 -2.49
C GLY A 80 18.62 16.44 -1.07
N LYS A 81 17.94 15.44 -0.49
CA LYS A 81 18.23 14.89 0.83
C LYS A 81 18.65 13.43 0.69
N SER A 82 19.77 13.08 1.32
CA SER A 82 20.15 11.69 1.51
C SER A 82 19.43 11.11 2.73
N PHE A 83 19.08 9.84 2.65
CA PHE A 83 18.49 9.06 3.73
C PHE A 83 19.09 7.66 3.75
N ASP A 84 19.10 7.02 4.91
CA ASP A 84 19.53 5.63 5.04
C ASP A 84 18.39 4.71 4.60
N SER A 85 18.68 3.58 3.95
CA SER A 85 17.66 2.60 3.57
C SER A 85 17.23 1.69 4.73
N HIS A 86 18.02 1.60 5.81
CA HIS A 86 17.79 0.71 6.95
C HIS A 86 16.92 1.34 8.05
N PHE A 87 16.84 2.67 8.09
CA PHE A 87 16.08 3.40 9.10
C PHE A 87 14.85 4.06 8.49
N ASP A 88 13.81 4.21 9.31
CA ASP A 88 12.59 4.89 8.91
C ASP A 88 12.87 6.38 8.68
N HIS A 89 12.50 6.86 7.49
CA HIS A 89 12.59 8.23 7.09
C HIS A 89 11.32 8.66 6.36
N GLN A 90 10.81 9.83 6.77
CA GLN A 90 9.73 10.50 6.06
C GLN A 90 10.25 11.15 4.76
N LEU A 91 9.89 10.58 3.61
CA LEU A 91 10.31 11.01 2.28
C LEU A 91 9.57 12.27 1.78
N GLY A 92 8.42 12.59 2.35
CA GLY A 92 7.59 13.70 1.88
C GLY A 92 6.55 14.16 2.89
N ARG A 93 5.54 14.87 2.40
CA ARG A 93 4.34 15.23 3.16
C ARG A 93 3.12 15.01 2.28
N VAL A 94 2.11 14.35 2.85
CA VAL A 94 0.81 14.22 2.21
C VAL A 94 0.01 15.51 2.40
N ASP A 95 -0.79 15.90 1.42
CA ASP A 95 -1.71 17.03 1.56
C ASP A 95 -2.86 16.69 2.54
N ILE A 96 -2.69 17.14 3.78
CA ILE A 96 -3.66 16.93 4.86
C ILE A 96 -4.97 17.69 4.61
N ALA A 97 -4.94 18.83 3.92
CA ALA A 97 -6.15 19.59 3.61
C ALA A 97 -7.02 18.82 2.61
N GLN A 98 -6.38 18.19 1.62
CA GLN A 98 -7.05 17.32 0.66
C GLN A 98 -7.63 16.07 1.35
N MET A 99 -6.87 15.40 2.22
CA MET A 99 -7.36 14.27 3.02
C MET A 99 -8.62 14.65 3.81
N ALA A 100 -8.54 15.77 4.53
CA ALA A 100 -9.67 16.24 5.34
C ALA A 100 -10.88 16.62 4.47
N SER A 101 -10.65 17.16 3.26
CA SER A 101 -11.73 17.45 2.30
C SER A 101 -12.43 16.18 1.81
N LEU A 102 -11.66 15.14 1.46
CA LEU A 102 -12.21 13.84 1.04
C LEU A 102 -13.00 13.15 2.16
N ILE A 103 -12.51 13.19 3.38
CA ILE A 103 -13.23 12.61 4.53
C ILE A 103 -14.55 13.36 4.75
N ARG A 104 -14.52 14.70 4.72
CA ARG A 104 -15.73 15.53 4.90
C ARG A 104 -16.75 15.39 3.75
N SER A 105 -16.32 15.04 2.55
CA SER A 105 -17.26 14.84 1.43
C SER A 105 -18.10 13.57 1.60
N GLY A 106 -17.62 12.60 2.40
CA GLY A 106 -18.28 11.31 2.59
C GLY A 106 -18.26 10.41 1.35
N GLN A 107 -17.49 10.77 0.32
CA GLN A 107 -17.45 10.05 -0.97
C GLN A 107 -16.25 9.09 -1.08
N VAL A 108 -15.71 8.62 0.04
CA VAL A 108 -14.57 7.71 0.07
C VAL A 108 -15.01 6.32 -0.39
N LYS A 109 -14.35 5.78 -1.41
CA LYS A 109 -14.73 4.51 -2.01
C LYS A 109 -14.04 3.32 -1.36
N LEU A 110 -14.70 2.16 -1.41
CA LEU A 110 -14.07 0.89 -1.08
C LEU A 110 -13.04 0.51 -2.15
N SER A 111 -12.02 -0.23 -1.75
CA SER A 111 -11.07 -0.88 -2.65
C SER A 111 -11.23 -2.38 -2.51
N ASP A 112 -10.91 -3.14 -3.57
CA ASP A 112 -11.00 -4.59 -3.67
C ASP A 112 -9.61 -5.25 -3.78
N SER A 113 -8.56 -4.55 -3.34
CA SER A 113 -7.17 -4.99 -3.45
C SER A 113 -6.90 -6.36 -2.83
N TYR A 114 -7.65 -6.78 -1.81
CA TYR A 114 -7.54 -8.15 -1.26
C TYR A 114 -7.88 -9.25 -2.29
N GLU A 115 -8.82 -9.00 -3.20
CA GLU A 115 -9.20 -9.95 -4.26
C GLU A 115 -8.13 -10.01 -5.35
N HIS A 116 -7.40 -8.91 -5.56
CA HIS A 116 -6.34 -8.90 -6.56
C HIS A 116 -5.15 -9.79 -6.19
N TYR A 117 -4.96 -10.08 -4.89
CA TYR A 117 -3.92 -10.98 -4.41
C TYR A 117 -4.37 -12.43 -4.25
N SER A 118 -5.67 -12.74 -4.24
CA SER A 118 -6.15 -14.12 -4.04
C SER A 118 -5.79 -15.05 -5.20
N ASP A 119 -5.66 -14.52 -6.42
CA ASP A 119 -5.31 -15.29 -7.63
C ASP A 119 -3.90 -14.94 -8.16
N HIS A 120 -3.00 -14.48 -7.28
CA HIS A 120 -1.68 -13.99 -7.69
C HIS A 120 -0.82 -15.09 -8.35
N ASP A 121 -0.98 -16.34 -7.92
CA ASP A 121 -0.34 -17.50 -8.53
C ASP A 121 -0.79 -17.68 -10.00
N GLN A 122 -2.09 -17.60 -10.27
CA GLN A 122 -2.64 -17.71 -11.62
C GLN A 122 -2.24 -16.52 -12.49
N LYS A 123 -2.24 -15.30 -11.93
CA LYS A 123 -1.75 -14.10 -12.63
C LYS A 123 -0.28 -14.25 -13.01
N PHE A 124 0.59 -14.66 -12.08
CA PHE A 124 2.00 -14.90 -12.37
C PHE A 124 2.20 -16.01 -13.42
N LEU A 125 1.50 -17.14 -13.26
CA LEU A 125 1.55 -18.23 -14.23
C LEU A 125 1.04 -17.81 -15.60
N SER A 126 0.05 -16.91 -15.69
CA SER A 126 -0.44 -16.38 -16.95
C SER A 126 0.62 -15.53 -17.66
N VAL A 127 1.38 -14.70 -16.93
CA VAL A 127 2.52 -13.93 -17.47
C VAL A 127 3.61 -14.87 -17.99
N LEU A 128 3.94 -15.93 -17.24
CA LEU A 128 4.93 -16.94 -17.68
C LEU A 128 4.46 -17.76 -18.88
N ARG A 129 3.15 -17.99 -19.01
CA ARG A 129 2.54 -18.78 -20.10
C ARG A 129 2.18 -17.94 -21.32
N SER A 130 2.15 -16.61 -21.20
CA SER A 130 1.82 -15.72 -22.31
C SER A 130 2.84 -15.88 -23.44
N PRO A 131 2.42 -16.26 -24.65
CA PRO A 131 3.31 -16.48 -25.79
C PRO A 131 4.03 -15.20 -26.24
N ASP A 132 3.55 -14.02 -25.83
CA ASP A 132 4.19 -12.72 -26.08
C ASP A 132 5.52 -12.53 -25.33
N CYS A 133 5.81 -13.35 -24.31
CA CYS A 133 7.13 -13.35 -23.66
C CYS A 133 8.22 -14.02 -24.52
N ALA A 134 7.85 -14.64 -25.65
CA ALA A 134 8.78 -15.23 -26.61
C ALA A 134 9.29 -14.25 -27.68
N ALA A 135 8.73 -13.03 -27.77
CA ALA A 135 8.96 -12.15 -28.93
C ALA A 135 10.20 -11.25 -28.85
N ASP A 136 10.83 -11.09 -27.69
CA ASP A 136 12.14 -10.44 -27.59
C ASP A 136 12.78 -10.87 -26.27
N ARG A 137 13.77 -11.76 -26.29
CA ARG A 137 14.55 -12.04 -25.08
C ARG A 137 15.38 -10.77 -24.80
N PRO A 138 15.06 -9.95 -23.80
CA PRO A 138 15.89 -8.80 -23.50
C PRO A 138 17.29 -9.33 -23.17
N ARG A 139 18.31 -8.74 -23.78
CA ARG A 139 19.70 -9.07 -23.49
C ARG A 139 19.89 -8.90 -21.98
N LEU A 140 20.26 -9.98 -21.29
CA LEU A 140 20.46 -9.94 -19.85
C LEU A 140 21.47 -8.85 -19.50
N THR A 141 21.20 -8.12 -18.43
CA THR A 141 22.22 -7.24 -17.86
C THR A 141 23.33 -8.10 -17.25
N ARG A 142 24.55 -7.58 -17.19
CA ARG A 142 25.71 -8.29 -16.60
C ARG A 142 25.42 -8.84 -15.20
N SER A 143 24.65 -8.12 -14.39
CA SER A 143 24.26 -8.57 -13.04
C SER A 143 23.31 -9.77 -13.07
N GLN A 144 22.37 -9.81 -14.01
CA GLN A 144 21.48 -10.97 -14.20
C GLN A 144 22.24 -12.19 -14.73
N GLU A 145 23.21 -11.99 -15.62
CA GLU A 145 24.10 -13.07 -16.10
C GLU A 145 24.92 -13.69 -14.96
N LEU A 146 25.53 -12.85 -14.12
CA LEU A 146 26.31 -13.31 -12.96
C LEU A 146 25.44 -14.01 -11.92
N PHE A 147 24.21 -13.52 -11.69
CA PHE A 147 23.26 -14.18 -10.81
C PHE A 147 22.90 -15.58 -11.34
N ILE A 148 22.54 -15.71 -12.62
CA ILE A 148 22.23 -17.02 -13.22
C ILE A 148 23.44 -17.96 -13.13
N ALA A 149 24.65 -17.48 -13.43
CA ALA A 149 25.88 -18.27 -13.31
C ALA A 149 26.17 -18.72 -11.87
N SER A 150 25.66 -17.99 -10.86
CA SER A 150 25.81 -18.34 -9.45
C SER A 150 24.79 -19.36 -8.93
N LEU A 151 23.76 -19.69 -9.70
CA LEU A 151 22.66 -20.57 -9.24
C LEU A 151 22.98 -22.07 -9.32
N ASP A 152 24.12 -22.49 -9.89
CA ASP A 152 24.52 -23.91 -10.02
C ASP A 152 23.40 -24.85 -10.53
N VAL A 153 22.47 -24.34 -11.35
CA VAL A 153 21.45 -25.16 -12.00
C VAL A 153 21.98 -25.64 -13.35
N VAL A 154 22.22 -26.94 -13.41
CA VAL A 154 22.73 -27.75 -14.54
C VAL A 154 21.98 -27.51 -15.84
#